data_AF-A0A3S0GFY3-F1
#
_entry.id   AF-A0A3S0GFY3-F1
#
_cell.length_a   1.000
_cell.length_b   1.000
_cell.length_c   1.000
_cell.angle_alpha   90.00
_cell.angle_beta   90.00
_cell.angle_gamma   90.00
#
_symmetry.space_group_name_H-M   'P 1'
#
loop_
_entity.id
_entity.type
_entity.pdbx_description
1 polymer ?
#
loop_
_entity_poly.entity_id
_entity_poly.type
_entity_poly.pdbx_seq_one_letter_code
_entity_poly.pdbx_strand_id
1 'polypeptide(L)'
;MAMCPAREIISLPSIGPTQFKAAMRRIANTVTVITSRSGVAMNGMTATAVCSVSAEPPCILVVINQTNRSHALIERTGTFVVNVLSDDQEYLAQHFALKSDDPFAEVEYRYGMTGVPLLPGCVASLECVVESQTRSGTHSIFVGRVVNTDKDDGSPLLHTDGAFVKLERHRPA
;
A
#
# COMPACT_ATOMS: atom_id res chain seq x y z
N MET A 1 -22.56 -30.87 -15.01
CA MET A 1 -21.60 -30.02 -14.28
C MET A 1 -20.93 -30.85 -13.21
N ALA A 2 -19.70 -31.31 -13.43
CA ALA A 2 -18.94 -32.01 -12.40
C ALA A 2 -18.48 -30.98 -11.36
N MET A 3 -18.93 -31.12 -10.12
CA MET A 3 -18.41 -30.35 -9.00
C MET A 3 -16.93 -30.69 -8.86
N CYS A 4 -16.07 -29.67 -8.94
CA CYS A 4 -14.65 -29.84 -8.61
C CYS A 4 -14.58 -30.33 -7.15
N PRO A 5 -13.93 -31.46 -6.85
CA PRO A 5 -13.82 -31.93 -5.48
C PRO A 5 -13.14 -30.85 -4.63
N ALA A 6 -13.69 -30.57 -3.45
CA ALA A 6 -13.10 -29.64 -2.51
C ALA A 6 -11.64 -30.05 -2.25
N ARG A 7 -10.70 -29.13 -2.44
CA ARG A 7 -9.28 -29.39 -2.15
C ARG A 7 -9.15 -29.84 -0.69
N GLU A 8 -8.51 -30.98 -0.49
CA GLU A 8 -8.14 -31.45 0.84
C GLU A 8 -7.13 -30.44 1.43
N ILE A 9 -7.54 -29.74 2.50
CA ILE A 9 -6.70 -28.72 3.13
C ILE A 9 -5.61 -29.44 3.92
N ILE A 10 -4.37 -29.34 3.43
CA ILE A 10 -3.20 -29.85 4.13
C ILE A 10 -3.03 -29.08 5.44
N SER A 11 -3.09 -29.77 6.58
CA SER A 11 -2.90 -29.18 7.91
C SER A 11 -1.44 -29.33 8.36
N LEU A 12 -0.70 -28.23 8.33
CA LEU A 12 0.68 -28.14 8.82
C LEU A 12 0.80 -27.01 9.86
N PRO A 13 1.67 -27.14 10.87
CA PRO A 13 1.88 -26.08 11.84
C PRO A 13 2.48 -24.84 11.16
N SER A 14 2.02 -23.66 11.57
CA SER A 14 2.60 -22.39 11.12
C SER A 14 3.91 -22.09 11.85
N ILE A 15 4.82 -21.39 11.16
CA ILE A 15 6.04 -20.85 11.76
C ILE A 15 5.74 -19.67 12.69
N GLY A 16 6.68 -19.36 13.59
CA GLY A 16 6.57 -18.24 14.51
C GLY A 16 6.78 -16.86 13.85
N PRO A 17 6.25 -15.76 14.43
CA PRO A 17 6.36 -14.41 13.87
C PRO A 17 7.79 -13.92 13.63
N THR A 18 8.75 -14.30 14.49
CA THR A 18 10.16 -13.91 14.35
C THR A 18 10.79 -14.52 13.09
N GLN A 19 10.56 -15.81 12.87
CA GLN A 19 11.06 -16.51 11.68
C GLN A 19 10.40 -15.97 10.40
N PHE A 20 9.09 -15.73 10.45
CA PHE A 20 8.37 -15.11 9.35
C PHE A 20 8.94 -13.73 8.99
N LYS A 21 9.11 -12.83 9.98
CA LYS A 21 9.67 -11.49 9.75
C LYS A 21 11.10 -11.53 9.21
N ALA A 22 11.92 -12.47 9.68
CA ALA A 22 13.28 -12.65 9.16
C ALA A 22 13.29 -13.04 7.68
N ALA A 23 12.39 -13.93 7.25
CA ALA A 23 12.23 -14.27 5.83
C ALA A 23 11.69 -13.07 5.02
N MET A 24 10.66 -12.39 5.53
CA MET A 24 10.05 -11.23 4.84
C MET A 24 11.03 -10.08 4.63
N ARG A 25 12.02 -9.90 5.51
CA ARG A 25 13.09 -8.91 5.33
C ARG A 25 13.90 -9.09 4.05
N ARG A 26 13.90 -10.30 3.46
CA ARG A 26 14.60 -10.59 2.21
C ARG A 26 13.79 -10.28 0.95
N ILE A 27 12.54 -9.85 1.10
CA ILE A 27 11.71 -9.42 -0.03
C ILE A 27 11.85 -7.90 -0.16
N ALA A 28 12.53 -7.47 -1.22
CA ALA A 28 12.61 -6.06 -1.60
C ALA A 28 11.26 -5.60 -2.14
N ASN A 29 10.78 -4.45 -1.67
CA ASN A 29 9.52 -3.86 -2.12
C ASN A 29 9.69 -2.37 -2.38
N THR A 30 8.90 -1.84 -3.30
CA THR A 30 8.72 -0.40 -3.43
C THR A 30 8.00 0.14 -2.19
N VAL A 31 8.44 1.31 -1.72
CA VAL A 31 7.83 2.01 -0.60
C VAL A 31 6.68 2.88 -1.10
N THR A 32 5.54 2.77 -0.44
CA THR A 32 4.36 3.57 -0.76
C THR A 32 3.81 4.25 0.49
N VAL A 33 3.06 5.32 0.32
CA VAL A 33 2.18 5.88 1.34
C VAL A 33 0.73 5.70 0.89
N ILE A 34 -0.03 4.94 1.68
CA ILE A 34 -1.48 4.79 1.50
C ILE A 34 -2.16 5.92 2.25
N THR A 35 -2.82 6.81 1.53
CA THR A 35 -3.62 7.89 2.11
C THR A 35 -5.11 7.57 2.04
N SER A 36 -5.85 8.10 2.99
CA SER A 36 -7.29 7.89 3.15
C SER A 36 -7.93 9.08 3.84
N ARG A 37 -9.22 9.30 3.61
CA ARG A 37 -9.94 10.45 4.14
C ARG A 37 -11.41 10.15 4.34
N SER A 38 -12.02 10.81 5.32
CA SER A 38 -13.46 10.89 5.49
C SER A 38 -13.83 12.22 6.16
N GLY A 39 -14.47 13.12 5.41
CA GLY A 39 -14.73 14.48 5.87
C GLY A 39 -13.43 15.23 6.16
N VAL A 40 -13.26 15.69 7.40
CA VAL A 40 -12.02 16.35 7.87
C VAL A 40 -10.95 15.36 8.35
N ALA A 41 -11.32 14.12 8.65
CA ALA A 41 -10.38 13.12 9.14
C ALA A 41 -9.56 12.56 7.98
N MET A 42 -8.24 12.65 8.08
CA MET A 42 -7.29 12.10 7.10
C MET A 42 -6.24 11.25 7.80
N ASN A 43 -5.72 10.26 7.10
CA ASN A 43 -4.57 9.49 7.55
C ASN A 43 -3.70 9.07 6.37
N GLY A 44 -2.40 9.00 6.60
CA GLY A 44 -1.44 8.36 5.71
C GLY A 44 -0.73 7.23 6.46
N MET A 45 -0.30 6.20 5.74
CA MET A 45 0.55 5.16 6.31
C MET A 45 1.58 4.68 5.31
N THR A 46 2.81 4.53 5.76
CA THR A 46 3.85 3.87 4.97
C THR A 46 3.54 2.39 4.86
N ALA A 47 3.58 1.85 3.64
CA ALA A 47 3.25 0.48 3.34
C ALA A 47 4.10 -0.06 2.19
N THR A 48 4.41 -1.36 2.27
CA THR A 48 5.03 -2.14 1.19
C THR A 48 4.11 -3.24 0.68
N ALA A 49 3.02 -3.55 1.40
CA ALA A 49 2.08 -4.60 1.04
C ALA A 49 1.05 -4.09 0.01
N VAL A 50 1.55 -3.81 -1.19
CA VAL A 50 0.79 -3.37 -2.36
C VAL A 50 1.14 -4.27 -3.54
N CYS A 51 0.14 -4.70 -4.31
CA CYS A 51 0.37 -5.55 -5.49
C CYS A 51 -0.68 -5.27 -6.58
N SER A 52 -0.32 -5.46 -7.85
CA SER A 52 -1.29 -5.49 -8.94
C SER A 52 -2.16 -6.76 -8.85
N VAL A 53 -3.42 -6.65 -9.25
CA VAL A 53 -4.39 -7.75 -9.23
C VAL A 53 -4.86 -8.09 -10.64
N SER A 54 -5.28 -7.08 -11.40
CA SER A 54 -5.76 -7.25 -12.77
C SER A 54 -5.49 -5.98 -13.59
N ALA A 55 -5.35 -6.14 -14.91
CA ALA A 55 -5.35 -5.03 -15.86
C ALA A 55 -6.77 -4.73 -16.38
N GLU A 56 -7.66 -5.72 -16.41
CA GLU A 56 -9.03 -5.60 -16.91
C GLU A 56 -10.02 -6.28 -15.94
N PRO A 57 -10.75 -5.52 -15.10
CA PRO A 57 -10.56 -4.09 -14.83
C PRO A 57 -9.22 -3.80 -14.13
N PRO A 58 -8.71 -2.55 -14.18
CA PRO A 58 -7.44 -2.18 -13.55
C PRO A 58 -7.60 -2.18 -12.03
N CYS A 59 -7.07 -3.21 -11.37
CA CYS A 59 -7.20 -3.40 -9.93
C CYS A 59 -5.85 -3.65 -9.27
N ILE A 60 -5.72 -3.10 -8.07
CA ILE A 60 -4.61 -3.36 -7.15
C ILE A 60 -5.15 -3.85 -5.81
N LEU A 61 -4.28 -4.41 -4.98
CA LEU A 61 -4.59 -4.67 -3.57
C LEU A 61 -3.68 -3.89 -2.64
N VAL A 62 -4.21 -3.57 -1.45
CA VAL A 62 -3.44 -3.11 -0.30
C VAL A 62 -3.80 -3.95 0.92
N VAL A 63 -2.81 -4.26 1.76
CA VAL A 63 -3.02 -5.03 2.98
C VAL A 63 -2.76 -4.15 4.20
N ILE A 64 -3.80 -3.94 5.00
CA ILE A 64 -3.78 -2.97 6.10
C ILE A 64 -4.14 -3.65 7.41
N ASN A 65 -3.36 -3.37 8.45
CA ASN A 65 -3.65 -3.83 9.80
C ASN A 65 -4.99 -3.24 10.28
N GLN A 66 -5.87 -4.06 10.84
CA GLN A 66 -7.21 -3.63 11.29
C GLN A 66 -7.18 -2.55 12.39
N THR A 67 -6.04 -2.39 13.09
CA THR A 67 -5.87 -1.35 14.11
C THR A 67 -5.35 -0.02 13.56
N ASN A 68 -5.00 0.06 12.26
CA ASN A 68 -4.52 1.30 11.64
C ASN A 68 -5.70 2.24 11.35
N ARG A 69 -5.53 3.55 11.59
CA ARG A 69 -6.57 4.55 11.31
C ARG A 69 -7.01 4.54 9.84
N SER A 70 -6.08 4.31 8.89
CA SER A 70 -6.41 4.19 7.47
C SER A 70 -7.39 3.05 7.19
N HIS A 71 -7.33 1.94 7.93
CA HIS A 71 -8.27 0.82 7.77
C HIS A 71 -9.71 1.30 7.95
N ALA A 72 -10.01 1.93 9.09
CA ALA A 72 -11.35 2.42 9.40
C ALA A 72 -11.82 3.55 8.46
N LEU A 73 -10.90 4.38 7.95
CA LEU A 73 -11.23 5.42 6.96
C LEU A 73 -11.62 4.79 5.61
N ILE A 74 -10.87 3.78 5.16
CA ILE A 74 -11.08 3.10 3.88
C ILE A 74 -12.35 2.25 3.94
N GLU A 75 -12.56 1.50 5.02
CA GLU A 75 -13.79 0.70 5.21
C GLU A 75 -15.05 1.57 5.18
N ARG A 76 -14.97 2.79 5.73
CA ARG A 76 -16.10 3.72 5.75
C ARG A 76 -16.37 4.41 4.41
N THR A 77 -15.33 4.73 3.66
CA THR A 77 -15.45 5.58 2.45
C THR A 77 -15.35 4.83 1.14
N GLY A 78 -14.77 3.62 1.18
CA GLY A 78 -14.47 2.85 -0.02
C GLY A 78 -13.43 3.51 -0.92
N THR A 79 -12.64 4.47 -0.44
CA THR A 79 -11.64 5.19 -1.24
C THR A 79 -10.29 5.25 -0.57
N PHE A 80 -9.23 5.10 -1.36
CA PHE A 80 -7.85 5.28 -0.93
C PHE A 80 -6.96 5.70 -2.09
N VAL A 81 -5.77 6.20 -1.79
CA VAL A 81 -4.74 6.48 -2.78
C VAL A 81 -3.46 5.75 -2.38
N VAL A 82 -2.80 5.13 -3.36
CA VAL A 82 -1.43 4.62 -3.20
C VAL A 82 -0.48 5.61 -3.84
N ASN A 83 0.36 6.25 -3.03
CA ASN A 83 1.43 7.14 -3.49
C ASN A 83 2.74 6.35 -3.50
N VAL A 84 3.30 6.10 -4.68
CA VAL A 84 4.55 5.35 -4.86
C VAL A 84 5.72 6.34 -4.75
N LEU A 85 6.50 6.22 -3.67
CA LEU A 85 7.51 7.24 -3.34
C LEU A 85 8.71 7.18 -4.29
N SER A 86 9.24 8.36 -4.63
CA SER A 86 10.55 8.50 -5.29
C SER A 86 11.70 8.31 -4.31
N ASP A 87 12.90 8.01 -4.83
CA ASP A 87 14.07 7.67 -4.01
C ASP A 87 14.63 8.81 -3.13
N ASP A 88 14.14 10.04 -3.30
CA ASP A 88 14.41 11.22 -2.48
C ASP A 88 13.33 11.49 -1.41
N GLN A 89 12.24 10.70 -1.41
CA GLN A 89 11.11 10.83 -0.49
C GLN A 89 11.20 9.92 0.74
N GLU A 90 12.40 9.54 1.16
CA GLU A 90 12.61 8.78 2.41
C GLU A 90 11.96 9.50 3.62
N TYR A 91 12.01 10.83 3.65
CA TYR A 91 11.40 11.62 4.72
C TYR A 91 9.88 11.39 4.85
N LEU A 92 9.15 11.23 3.74
CA LEU A 92 7.72 10.91 3.76
C LEU A 92 7.48 9.48 4.27
N ALA A 93 8.33 8.53 3.85
CA ALA A 93 8.25 7.16 4.33
C ALA A 93 8.43 7.07 5.85
N GLN A 94 9.39 7.80 6.40
CA GLN A 94 9.62 7.85 7.85
C GLN A 94 8.47 8.55 8.58
N HIS A 95 8.01 9.68 8.05
CA HIS A 95 6.90 10.45 8.61
C HIS A 95 5.61 9.63 8.74
N PHE A 96 5.18 8.99 7.66
CA PHE A 96 3.94 8.19 7.66
C PHE A 96 4.11 6.78 8.24
N ALA A 97 5.32 6.39 8.70
CA ALA A 97 5.51 5.17 9.48
C ALA A 97 5.20 5.39 10.98
N LEU A 98 5.23 6.64 11.45
CA LEU A 98 4.94 7.01 12.82
C LEU A 98 3.43 7.22 13.03
N LYS A 99 2.97 6.98 14.25
CA LYS A 99 1.60 7.34 14.65
C LYS A 99 1.55 8.84 14.97
N SER A 100 0.64 9.56 14.33
CA SER A 100 0.37 10.97 14.58
C SER A 100 -1.14 11.22 14.57
N ASP A 101 -1.60 12.15 15.41
CA ASP A 101 -2.99 12.60 15.44
C ASP A 101 -3.33 13.48 14.23
N ASP A 102 -2.34 14.24 13.75
CA ASP A 102 -2.40 15.06 12.55
C ASP A 102 -1.20 14.80 11.62
N PRO A 103 -1.24 13.71 10.83
CA PRO A 103 -0.12 13.32 9.97
C PRO A 103 0.06 14.24 8.75
N PHE A 104 -0.83 15.22 8.51
CA PHE A 104 -0.75 16.11 7.35
C PHE A 104 -0.45 17.58 7.70
N ALA A 105 -0.27 17.92 8.99
CA ALA A 105 -0.03 19.30 9.42
C ALA A 105 1.16 19.97 8.71
N GLU A 106 2.24 19.22 8.47
CA GLU A 106 3.49 19.71 7.87
C GLU A 106 3.83 19.01 6.55
N VAL A 107 2.84 18.35 5.93
CA VAL A 107 3.02 17.63 4.67
C VAL A 107 2.23 18.32 3.58
N GLU A 108 2.88 18.64 2.47
CA GLU A 108 2.19 19.14 1.29
C GLU A 108 1.32 18.03 0.68
N TYR A 109 0.07 18.36 0.35
CA TYR A 109 -0.83 17.47 -0.36
C TYR A 109 -1.80 18.26 -1.23
N ARG A 110 -2.35 17.58 -2.23
CA ARG A 110 -3.50 18.05 -3.00
C ARG A 110 -4.61 17.01 -2.96
N TYR A 111 -5.86 17.41 -3.15
CA TYR A 111 -6.94 16.44 -3.28
C TYR A 111 -7.02 15.91 -4.72
N GLY A 112 -7.12 14.59 -4.85
CA GLY A 112 -7.39 13.92 -6.12
C GLY A 112 -8.86 13.90 -6.49
N MET A 113 -9.18 13.17 -7.56
CA MET A 113 -10.55 12.96 -8.04
C MET A 113 -11.43 12.27 -7.01
N THR A 114 -10.86 11.36 -6.21
CA THR A 114 -11.53 10.66 -5.10
C THR A 114 -11.68 11.52 -3.84
N GLY A 115 -11.11 12.74 -3.84
CA GLY A 115 -11.06 13.61 -2.67
C GLY A 115 -10.08 13.16 -1.59
N VAL A 116 -9.32 12.09 -1.82
CA VAL A 116 -8.26 11.59 -0.93
C VAL A 116 -6.94 12.34 -1.21
N PRO A 117 -6.09 12.61 -0.20
CA PRO A 117 -4.82 13.31 -0.39
C PRO A 117 -3.85 12.58 -1.34
N LEU A 118 -3.31 13.31 -2.30
CA LEU A 118 -2.18 12.92 -3.15
C LEU A 118 -0.93 13.64 -2.66
N LEU A 119 0.18 12.90 -2.59
CA LEU A 119 1.49 13.45 -2.23
C LEU A 119 2.23 13.87 -3.51
N PRO A 120 2.68 15.13 -3.63
CA PRO A 120 3.49 15.59 -4.76
C PRO A 120 4.82 14.85 -4.86
N GLY A 121 5.43 14.79 -6.04
CA GLY A 121 6.78 14.25 -6.27
C GLY A 121 6.88 12.71 -6.31
N CYS A 122 5.79 11.99 -6.06
CA CYS A 122 5.77 10.52 -6.15
C CYS A 122 5.97 10.04 -7.60
N VAL A 123 6.66 8.90 -7.78
CA VAL A 123 6.87 8.30 -9.12
C VAL A 123 5.57 7.76 -9.73
N ALA A 124 4.58 7.46 -8.90
CA ALA A 124 3.22 7.19 -9.35
C ALA A 124 2.22 7.48 -8.22
N SER A 125 0.98 7.76 -8.60
CA SER A 125 -0.15 7.78 -7.66
C SER A 125 -1.35 7.05 -8.26
N LEU A 126 -1.99 6.18 -7.46
CA LEU A 126 -3.12 5.37 -7.90
C LEU A 126 -4.34 5.70 -7.03
N GLU A 127 -5.32 6.40 -7.59
CA GLU A 127 -6.58 6.67 -6.90
C GLU A 127 -7.53 5.48 -7.06
N CYS A 128 -8.03 4.96 -5.93
CA CYS A 128 -8.71 3.67 -5.92
C CYS A 128 -10.09 3.76 -5.26
N VAL A 129 -11.03 2.99 -5.82
CA VAL A 129 -12.33 2.68 -5.21
C VAL A 129 -12.35 1.20 -4.84
N VAL A 130 -12.68 0.88 -3.58
CA VAL A 130 -12.73 -0.48 -3.06
C VAL A 130 -13.81 -1.29 -3.77
N GLU A 131 -13.43 -2.45 -4.31
CA GLU A 131 -14.36 -3.43 -4.88
C GLU A 131 -14.64 -4.58 -3.92
N SER A 132 -13.64 -4.98 -3.12
CA SER A 132 -13.82 -6.02 -2.12
C SER A 132 -12.84 -5.88 -0.96
N GLN A 133 -13.23 -6.47 0.18
CA GLN A 133 -12.43 -6.55 1.40
C GLN A 133 -12.50 -7.98 1.93
N THR A 134 -11.33 -8.57 2.22
CA THR A 134 -11.22 -9.88 2.86
C THR A 134 -10.36 -9.79 4.12
N ARG A 135 -10.86 -10.32 5.23
CA ARG A 135 -10.08 -10.40 6.48
C ARG A 135 -9.06 -11.53 6.41
N SER A 136 -7.81 -11.24 6.78
CA SER A 136 -6.73 -12.23 6.87
C SER A 136 -5.95 -12.02 8.17
N GLY A 137 -6.28 -12.81 9.19
CA GLY A 137 -5.72 -12.67 10.54
C GLY A 137 -5.91 -11.26 11.11
N THR A 138 -4.79 -10.57 11.38
CA THR A 138 -4.77 -9.20 11.93
C THR A 138 -4.92 -8.11 10.88
N HIS A 139 -4.96 -8.46 9.59
CA HIS A 139 -5.04 -7.51 8.48
C HIS A 139 -6.32 -7.70 7.67
N SER A 140 -6.65 -6.71 6.86
CA SER A 140 -7.63 -6.82 5.78
C SER A 140 -6.92 -6.58 4.45
N ILE A 141 -7.27 -7.38 3.45
CA ILE A 141 -6.89 -7.18 2.05
C ILE A 141 -8.02 -6.38 1.43
N PHE A 142 -7.71 -5.17 0.98
CA PHE A 142 -8.62 -4.35 0.18
C PHE A 142 -8.20 -4.49 -1.29
N VAL A 143 -9.12 -4.92 -2.15
CA VAL A 143 -8.96 -4.84 -3.60
C VAL A 143 -9.63 -3.56 -4.07
N GLY A 144 -8.88 -2.68 -4.73
CA GLY A 144 -9.36 -1.41 -5.24
C GLY A 144 -9.19 -1.33 -6.75
N ARG A 145 -10.26 -0.90 -7.44
CA ARG A 145 -10.20 -0.51 -8.84
C ARG A 145 -9.59 0.88 -8.96
N VAL A 146 -8.57 0.99 -9.80
CA VAL A 146 -7.90 2.24 -10.09
C VAL A 146 -8.79 3.08 -10.99
N VAL A 147 -9.16 4.28 -10.52
CA VAL A 147 -10.06 5.21 -11.21
C VAL A 147 -9.34 6.43 -11.79
N ASN A 148 -8.14 6.73 -11.27
CA ASN A 148 -7.26 7.75 -11.79
C ASN A 148 -5.80 7.40 -11.47
N THR A 149 -4.86 7.85 -12.29
CA THR A 149 -3.43 7.64 -12.07
C THR A 149 -2.59 8.77 -12.64
N ASP A 150 -1.50 9.08 -11.95
CA ASP A 150 -0.40 9.92 -12.46
C ASP A 150 0.90 9.11 -12.37
N LYS A 151 1.85 9.39 -13.26
CA LYS A 151 3.20 8.79 -13.23
C LYS A 151 4.29 9.82 -13.53
N ASP A 152 5.49 9.55 -13.00
CA ASP A 152 6.74 10.22 -13.32
C ASP A 152 7.81 9.17 -13.70
N ASP A 153 8.85 9.58 -14.43
CA ASP A 153 9.90 8.66 -14.91
C ASP A 153 11.09 8.49 -13.93
N GLY A 154 10.98 9.06 -12.72
CA GLY A 154 11.90 8.92 -11.61
C GLY A 154 12.10 7.48 -11.10
N SER A 155 13.03 7.33 -10.15
CA SER A 155 13.35 6.03 -9.54
C SER A 155 12.56 5.84 -8.24
N PRO A 156 11.93 4.66 -8.03
CA PRO A 156 11.18 4.40 -6.81
C PRO A 156 12.10 4.21 -5.60
N LEU A 157 11.64 4.64 -4.43
CA LEU A 157 12.24 4.25 -3.15
C LEU A 157 11.98 2.77 -2.88
N LEU A 158 13.02 2.02 -2.55
CA LEU A 158 12.91 0.61 -2.20
C LEU A 158 13.21 0.41 -0.71
N HIS A 159 12.68 -0.67 -0.14
CA HIS A 159 13.00 -1.10 1.21
C HIS A 159 13.29 -2.60 1.24
N THR A 160 14.43 -2.97 1.82
CA THR A 160 14.85 -4.37 2.01
C THR A 160 15.74 -4.48 3.25
N ASP A 161 15.65 -5.60 3.95
CA ASP A 161 16.44 -5.92 5.15
C ASP A 161 16.43 -4.84 6.25
N GLY A 162 15.33 -4.09 6.35
CA GLY A 162 15.18 -3.01 7.34
C GLY A 162 15.88 -1.70 6.97
N ALA A 163 16.30 -1.54 5.71
CA ALA A 163 16.93 -0.33 5.19
C ALA A 163 16.22 0.17 3.92
N PHE A 164 16.22 1.49 3.74
CA PHE A 164 15.90 2.11 2.47
C PHE A 164 17.07 1.93 1.50
N VAL A 165 16.77 1.62 0.25
CA VAL A 165 17.77 1.43 -0.81
C VAL A 165 17.30 2.10 -2.10
N LYS A 166 18.26 2.50 -2.93
CA LYS A 166 18.01 3.07 -4.25
C LYS A 166 18.27 2.03 -5.33
N LEU A 167 17.45 2.05 -6.39
CA LEU A 167 17.63 1.16 -7.52
C LEU A 167 18.64 1.74 -8.50
N GLU A 168 19.78 1.06 -8.69
CA GLU A 168 20.65 1.35 -9.83
C GLU A 168 20.11 0.66 -11.08
N ARG A 169 19.87 1.43 -12.15
CA ARG A 169 19.42 0.86 -13.43
C ARG A 169 20.61 0.17 -14.08
N HIS A 170 20.60 -1.16 -14.08
CA HIS A 170 21.51 -1.93 -14.93
C HIS A 170 21.08 -1.76 -16.40
N ARG A 171 21.89 -1.07 -17.20
CA ARG A 171 21.74 -1.07 -18.67
C ARG A 171 22.64 -2.17 -19.23
N PRO A 172 22.10 -3.32 -19.65
CA PRO A 172 22.90 -4.30 -20.38
C PRO A 172 23.39 -3.66 -21.69
N ALA A 173 24.64 -3.98 -22.06
CA ALA A 173 25.28 -3.53 -23.29
C ALA A 173 24.64 -4.14 -24.55
#